data_AF-A0A355ENG6-F1
#
_entry.id   AF-A0A355ENG6-F1
#
_cell.length_a   1.000
_cell.length_b   1.000
_cell.length_c   1.000
_cell.angle_alpha   90.00
_cell.angle_beta   90.00
_cell.angle_gamma   90.00
#
_symmetry.space_group_name_H-M   'P 1'
#
loop_
_entity.id
_entity.type
_entity.pdbx_description
1 polymer ?
#
loop_
_entity_poly.entity_id
_entity_poly.type
_entity_poly.pdbx_seq_one_letter_code
_entity_poly.pdbx_strand_id
1 'polypeptide(L)'
;MTSIAEFIKVRESIEELAKQITLLVERKTVKDARGHLDNANRQLEMLKTMVANDTQKIVDSRLSAQLAGLAVKVGKMEAKVPARKRAATKKQEETPVKPEISDAPQIVVFERP
;
A
#
# COMPACT_ATOMS: atom_id res chain seq x y z
N MET A 1 -14.34 -24.33 12.47
CA MET A 1 -15.66 -23.72 12.26
C MET A 1 -15.57 -22.27 12.67
N THR A 2 -15.71 -21.34 11.72
CA THR A 2 -15.80 -19.90 12.01
C THR A 2 -17.28 -19.56 12.20
N SER A 3 -17.60 -19.01 13.38
CA SER A 3 -18.98 -18.66 13.73
C SER A 3 -19.37 -17.32 13.12
N ILE A 4 -20.65 -17.16 12.77
CA ILE A 4 -21.23 -15.87 12.34
C ILE A 4 -20.94 -14.78 13.37
N ALA A 5 -20.92 -15.12 14.67
CA ALA A 5 -20.59 -14.18 15.74
C ALA A 5 -19.16 -13.62 15.62
N GLU A 6 -18.20 -14.46 15.24
CA GLU A 6 -16.80 -14.02 15.05
C GLU A 6 -16.67 -13.16 13.80
N PHE A 7 -17.38 -13.49 12.72
CA PHE A 7 -17.45 -12.63 11.54
C PHE A 7 -17.98 -11.23 11.90
N ILE A 8 -19.05 -11.15 12.68
CA ILE A 8 -19.64 -9.87 13.11
C ILE A 8 -18.64 -9.07 13.96
N LYS A 9 -17.97 -9.68 14.93
CA LYS A 9 -16.97 -9.00 15.76
C LYS A 9 -15.82 -8.43 14.95
N VAL A 10 -15.27 -9.22 14.01
CA VAL A 10 -14.18 -8.76 13.14
C VAL A 10 -14.65 -7.61 12.26
N ARG A 11 -15.85 -7.71 11.67
CA ARG A 11 -16.47 -6.62 10.89
C ARG A 11 -16.59 -5.33 11.71
N GLU A 12 -17.16 -5.41 12.92
CA GLU A 12 -17.35 -4.25 13.80
C GLU A 12 -16.01 -3.61 14.19
N SER A 13 -14.99 -4.41 14.48
CA SER A 13 -13.64 -3.92 14.75
C SER A 13 -13.06 -3.16 13.56
N ILE A 14 -13.23 -3.66 12.34
CA ILE A 14 -12.77 -2.96 11.12
C ILE A 14 -13.52 -1.63 10.94
N GLU A 15 -14.84 -1.62 11.15
CA GLU A 15 -15.65 -0.40 11.05
C GLU A 15 -15.21 0.65 12.08
N GLU A 16 -14.89 0.24 13.30
CA GLU A 16 -14.39 1.14 14.35
C GLU A 16 -13.00 1.69 14.02
N LEU A 17 -12.07 0.84 13.55
CA LEU A 17 -10.77 1.28 13.08
C LEU A 17 -10.90 2.28 11.93
N ALA A 18 -11.83 2.06 10.99
CA ALA A 18 -12.06 2.98 9.88
C ALA A 18 -12.54 4.37 10.35
N LYS A 19 -13.38 4.44 11.40
CA LYS A 19 -13.76 5.71 12.04
C LYS A 19 -12.56 6.38 12.69
N GLN A 20 -11.75 5.62 13.45
CA GLN A 20 -10.53 6.14 14.09
C GLN A 20 -9.55 6.70 13.06
N ILE A 21 -9.30 5.98 11.96
CA ILE A 21 -8.46 6.45 10.86
C ILE A 21 -8.99 7.76 10.30
N THR A 22 -10.30 7.89 10.12
CA THR A 22 -10.91 9.14 9.61
C THR A 22 -10.65 10.31 10.56
N LEU A 23 -10.83 10.11 11.87
CA LEU A 23 -10.54 11.14 12.88
C LEU A 23 -9.05 11.50 12.96
N LEU A 24 -8.17 10.51 12.88
CA LEU A 24 -6.71 10.73 12.87
C LEU A 24 -6.27 11.46 11.60
N VAL A 25 -6.92 11.16 10.48
CA VAL A 25 -6.68 11.84 9.21
C VAL A 25 -7.04 13.33 9.31
N GLU A 26 -8.19 13.64 9.90
CA GLU A 26 -8.62 15.02 10.17
C GLU A 26 -7.67 15.74 11.13
N ARG A 27 -7.15 15.03 12.14
CA ARG A 27 -6.16 15.53 13.10
C ARG A 27 -4.73 15.59 12.54
N LYS A 28 -4.51 15.20 11.28
CA LYS A 28 -3.19 15.14 10.61
C LYS A 28 -2.17 14.24 11.32
N THR A 29 -2.62 13.26 12.11
CA THR A 29 -1.76 12.27 12.80
C THR A 29 -1.52 11.08 11.89
N VAL A 30 -0.75 11.31 10.82
CA VAL A 30 -0.61 10.37 9.69
C VAL A 30 0.03 9.04 10.11
N LYS A 31 1.00 9.05 11.03
CA LYS A 31 1.66 7.82 11.51
C LYS A 31 0.69 6.89 12.24
N ASP A 32 -0.15 7.45 13.10
CA ASP A 32 -1.14 6.67 13.85
C ASP A 32 -2.20 6.15 12.89
N ALA A 33 -2.70 7.01 11.99
CA ALA A 33 -3.65 6.61 10.94
C ALA A 33 -3.12 5.45 10.09
N ARG A 34 -1.81 5.45 9.76
CA ARG A 34 -1.15 4.36 9.04
C ARG A 34 -1.14 3.06 9.84
N GLY A 35 -0.77 3.12 11.13
CA GLY A 35 -0.80 1.94 12.00
C GLY A 35 -2.19 1.32 12.14
N HIS A 36 -3.22 2.16 12.32
CA HIS A 36 -4.60 1.70 12.37
C HIS A 36 -5.08 1.11 11.03
N LEU A 37 -4.66 1.69 9.90
CA LEU A 37 -4.96 1.17 8.57
C LEU A 37 -4.34 -0.20 8.33
N ASP A 38 -3.07 -0.38 8.70
CA ASP A 38 -2.39 -1.67 8.55
C ASP A 38 -3.05 -2.74 9.45
N ASN A 39 -3.51 -2.38 10.65
CA ASN A 39 -4.29 -3.29 11.51
C ASN A 39 -5.64 -3.65 10.88
N ALA A 40 -6.38 -2.67 10.36
CA ALA A 40 -7.67 -2.88 9.70
C ALA A 40 -7.53 -3.80 8.47
N ASN A 41 -6.46 -3.64 7.68
CA ASN A 41 -6.18 -4.52 6.54
C ASN A 41 -5.89 -5.97 6.98
N ARG A 42 -5.16 -6.18 8.08
CA ARG A 42 -4.94 -7.54 8.63
C ARG A 42 -6.26 -8.19 9.07
N GLN A 43 -7.12 -7.42 9.74
CA GLN A 43 -8.43 -7.90 10.14
C GLN A 43 -9.33 -8.20 8.93
N LEU A 44 -9.24 -7.41 7.86
CA LEU A 44 -9.96 -7.66 6.61
C LEU A 44 -9.49 -8.95 5.94
N GLU A 45 -8.19 -9.22 5.87
CA GLU A 45 -7.68 -10.50 5.35
C GLU A 45 -8.18 -11.69 6.17
N MET A 46 -8.26 -11.55 7.49
CA MET A 46 -8.89 -12.56 8.33
C MET A 46 -10.39 -12.71 8.02
N LEU A 47 -11.12 -11.60 7.90
CA LEU A 47 -12.55 -11.59 7.59
C LEU A 47 -12.85 -12.31 6.26
N LYS A 48 -12.01 -12.11 5.23
CA LYS A 48 -12.12 -12.79 3.92
C LYS A 48 -12.10 -14.30 4.03
N THR A 49 -11.28 -14.85 4.92
CA THR A 49 -11.24 -16.32 5.16
C THR A 49 -12.51 -16.85 5.81
N MET A 50 -13.31 -15.98 6.43
CA MET A 50 -14.56 -16.32 7.11
C MET A 50 -15.81 -16.13 6.24
N VAL A 51 -15.65 -15.62 5.00
CA VAL A 51 -16.76 -15.38 4.07
C VAL A 51 -17.27 -16.72 3.53
N ALA A 52 -18.53 -17.03 3.82
CA ALA A 52 -19.20 -18.26 3.42
C ALA A 52 -20.48 -18.04 2.59
N ASN A 53 -21.00 -16.81 2.54
CA ASN A 53 -22.22 -16.48 1.80
C ASN A 53 -22.13 -15.13 1.07
N ASP A 54 -23.08 -14.88 0.18
CA ASP A 54 -23.08 -13.69 -0.67
C ASP A 54 -23.28 -12.40 0.13
N THR A 55 -24.06 -12.42 1.21
CA THR A 55 -24.18 -11.29 2.14
C THR A 55 -22.81 -10.91 2.73
N GLN A 56 -22.03 -11.90 3.15
CA GLN A 56 -20.68 -11.70 3.67
C GLN A 56 -19.70 -11.22 2.59
N LYS A 57 -19.83 -11.67 1.34
CA LYS A 57 -19.05 -11.15 0.20
C LYS A 57 -19.32 -9.67 -0.07
N ILE A 58 -20.58 -9.24 0.04
CA ILE A 58 -20.95 -7.83 -0.11
C ILE A 58 -20.30 -6.99 1.00
N VAL A 59 -20.31 -7.49 2.25
CA VAL A 59 -19.65 -6.84 3.38
C VAL A 59 -18.15 -6.73 3.16
N ASP A 60 -17.48 -7.82 2.75
CA ASP A 60 -16.05 -7.82 2.42
C ASP A 60 -15.72 -6.80 1.32
N SER A 61 -16.49 -6.79 0.23
CA SER A 61 -16.29 -5.84 -0.88
C SER A 61 -16.43 -4.39 -0.42
N ARG A 62 -17.44 -4.09 0.41
CA ARG A 62 -17.65 -2.76 0.99
C ARG A 62 -16.48 -2.33 1.87
N LEU A 63 -16.07 -3.19 2.80
CA LEU A 63 -14.96 -2.89 3.72
C LEU A 63 -13.64 -2.73 2.97
N SER A 64 -13.37 -3.58 1.99
CA SER A 64 -12.22 -3.47 1.09
C SER A 64 -12.18 -2.11 0.39
N ALA A 65 -13.30 -1.67 -0.20
CA ALA A 65 -13.39 -0.37 -0.86
C ALA A 65 -13.19 0.79 0.13
N GLN A 66 -13.76 0.69 1.33
CA GLN A 66 -13.63 1.70 2.37
C GLN A 66 -12.17 1.85 2.83
N LEU A 67 -11.47 0.75 3.12
CA LEU A 67 -10.07 0.77 3.52
C LEU A 67 -9.16 1.24 2.39
N ALA A 68 -9.43 0.86 1.14
CA ALA A 68 -8.69 1.37 -0.02
C ALA A 68 -8.82 2.90 -0.15
N GLY A 69 -10.03 3.43 0.02
CA GLY A 69 -10.27 4.88 0.03
C GLY A 69 -9.52 5.60 1.15
N LEU A 70 -9.45 5.00 2.35
CA LEU A 70 -8.67 5.53 3.46
C LEU A 70 -7.17 5.46 3.20
N ALA A 71 -6.68 4.36 2.59
CA ALA A 71 -5.27 4.22 2.21
C ALA A 71 -4.82 5.31 1.25
N VAL A 72 -5.65 5.65 0.26
CA VAL A 72 -5.39 6.77 -0.66
C VAL A 72 -5.32 8.10 0.09
N LYS A 73 -6.22 8.35 1.06
CA LYS A 73 -6.22 9.58 1.86
C LYS A 73 -4.96 9.69 2.72
N VAL A 74 -4.60 8.62 3.43
CA VAL A 74 -3.38 8.56 4.26
C VAL A 74 -2.14 8.78 3.39
N GLY A 75 -2.00 8.05 2.27
CA GLY A 75 -0.86 8.20 1.36
C GLY A 75 -0.74 9.60 0.75
N LYS A 76 -1.87 10.25 0.40
CA LYS A 76 -1.88 11.66 -0.06
C LYS A 76 -1.36 12.62 1.01
N MET A 77 -1.64 12.36 2.28
CA MET A 77 -1.13 13.19 3.37
C MET A 77 0.34 12.91 3.66
N GLU A 78 0.79 11.65 3.62
CA GLU A 78 2.21 11.29 3.72
C GLU A 78 3.03 12.02 2.65
N ALA A 79 2.53 12.06 1.40
CA ALA A 79 3.20 12.74 0.30
C ALA A 79 3.18 14.27 0.40
N LYS A 80 2.19 14.85 1.10
CA LYS A 80 2.05 16.31 1.31
C LYS A 80 2.84 16.82 2.51
N VAL A 81 3.34 15.95 3.39
CA VAL A 81 4.35 16.36 4.37
C VAL A 81 5.56 16.83 3.56
N PRO A 82 5.99 18.11 3.68
CA PRO A 82 7.06 18.63 2.85
C PRO A 82 8.27 17.72 2.99
N ALA A 83 8.64 17.06 1.89
CA ALA A 83 9.85 16.28 1.77
C ALA A 83 11.05 17.23 1.85
N ARG A 84 11.34 17.75 3.04
CA ARG A 84 12.63 18.36 3.32
C ARG A 84 13.61 17.20 3.41
N LYS A 85 14.14 16.84 2.24
CA LYS A 85 15.22 15.88 1.99
C LYS A 85 14.84 14.41 2.25
N ARG A 86 14.45 13.70 1.19
CA ARG A 86 15.01 12.38 0.92
C ARG A 86 14.90 12.06 -0.56
N ALA A 87 16.05 11.70 -1.10
CA ALA A 87 16.34 11.60 -2.51
C ALA A 87 15.43 10.60 -3.22
N ALA A 88 15.11 10.94 -4.47
CA ALA A 88 14.60 10.03 -5.46
C ALA A 88 15.48 8.79 -5.51
N THR A 89 14.95 7.65 -5.07
CA THR A 89 15.45 6.36 -5.55
C THR A 89 14.35 5.79 -6.41
N LYS A 90 14.60 5.90 -7.71
CA LYS A 90 13.80 5.44 -8.82
C LYS A 90 13.48 3.96 -8.67
N LYS A 91 12.31 3.61 -9.20
CA LYS A 91 11.90 2.27 -9.62
C LYS A 91 13.11 1.46 -10.11
N GLN A 92 13.38 0.32 -9.47
CA GLN A 92 14.22 -0.72 -10.04
C GLN A 92 13.44 -1.36 -11.18
N GLU A 93 13.85 -0.98 -12.38
CA GLU A 93 13.50 -1.63 -13.64
C GLU A 93 14.32 -2.91 -13.72
N GLU A 94 13.62 -4.04 -13.82
CA GLU A 94 14.18 -5.37 -13.98
C GLU A 94 14.90 -5.43 -15.33
N THR A 95 16.21 -5.67 -15.32
CA THR A 95 17.01 -5.91 -16.52
C THR A 95 17.09 -7.42 -16.77
N PRO A 96 16.66 -7.95 -17.93
CA PRO A 96 17.05 -9.27 -18.36
C PRO A 96 18.42 -9.21 -19.05
N VAL A 97 19.26 -10.18 -18.70
CA VAL A 97 20.69 -10.26 -18.99
C VAL A 97 20.96 -11.01 -20.32
N LYS A 98 21.88 -10.42 -21.12
CA LYS A 98 22.80 -11.01 -22.15
C LYS A 98 22.25 -11.43 -23.54
N PRO A 99 23.12 -11.63 -24.58
CA PRO A 99 24.58 -11.34 -24.70
C PRO A 99 25.04 -10.68 -26.04
N GLU A 100 26.28 -10.16 -26.04
CA GLU A 100 27.34 -10.25 -27.09
C GLU A 100 27.06 -9.79 -28.54
N ILE A 101 27.87 -8.83 -29.04
CA ILE A 101 28.64 -8.88 -30.32
C ILE A 101 29.21 -7.49 -30.69
N SER A 102 30.49 -7.54 -31.10
CA SER A 102 31.27 -6.65 -31.98
C SER A 102 31.73 -5.25 -31.61
N ASP A 103 33.03 -5.10 -31.86
CA ASP A 103 33.72 -3.96 -32.47
C ASP A 103 33.92 -2.69 -31.66
N ALA A 104 35.05 -2.69 -30.96
CA ALA A 104 35.82 -1.48 -30.70
C ALA A 104 36.38 -0.92 -32.02
N PRO A 105 36.29 0.39 -32.25
CA PRO A 105 37.36 1.09 -32.95
C PRO A 105 38.21 1.87 -31.93
N GLN A 106 39.49 1.49 -31.87
CA GLN A 106 40.55 2.19 -31.17
C GLN A 106 40.61 3.66 -31.63
N ILE A 107 40.52 4.59 -30.68
CA ILE A 107 40.80 6.01 -30.93
C ILE A 107 42.33 6.15 -30.95
N VAL A 108 42.90 6.27 -32.15
CA VAL A 108 44.32 6.57 -32.34
C VAL A 108 44.50 8.08 -32.17
N VAL A 109 45.17 8.47 -31.09
CA VAL A 109 45.57 9.86 -30.82
C VAL A 109 46.66 10.24 -31.81
N PHE A 110 46.37 11.18 -32.72
CA PHE A 110 47.39 11.84 -33.54
C PHE A 110 47.84 13.12 -32.82
N GLU A 111 49.03 13.07 -32.23
CA GLU A 111 49.75 14.24 -31.75
C GLU A 111 50.60 14.80 -32.90
N ARG A 112 50.54 16.12 -33.08
CA ARG A 112 51.14 16.92 -34.17
C ARG A 112 52.63 17.20 -33.84
N PRO A 113 53.50 17.32 -34.85
CA PRO A 113 54.24 18.59 -35.04
C PRO A 113 54.01 19.22 -36.42
#